data_AF-A0A952WTJ7-F1
#
_entry.id   AF-A0A952WTJ7-F1
#
_cell.length_a   1.000
_cell.length_b   1.000
_cell.length_c   1.000
_cell.angle_alpha   90.00
_cell.angle_beta   90.00
_cell.angle_gamma   90.00
#
_symmetry.space_group_name_H-M   'P 1'
#
loop_
_entity.id
_entity.type
_entity.pdbx_description
1 polymer ?
#
loop_
_entity_poly.entity_id
_entity_poly.type
_entity_poly.pdbx_seq_one_letter_code
_entity_poly.pdbx_strand_id
1 'polypeptide(L)'
;MRLERLIVAAAGIAVCAGTAAAEPAFNIVLNQAQSSVTASLTVNGVTGTDTSPVTGYIRVKLNAASAPSSIELHDFDFMATESLDLVLRYIVFIEVGRLTVNATGVGVEYANVGTPVGPVAITGNAFTFTDVPADSRGNASYTATGIVCTLLQNQTPPLACNGAFNLADTGTQNANSMPGTVTVSNRVATLSGSINISGPIDPANPTLGSLTISGSFVGTGTVPYCPGDFDQDGVVAVNDIFAFLSAWFAGLPSADIDGMNGNDVPDIFAFLSAWFAPC
;
A
#
# COMPACT_ATOMS: atom_id res chain seq x y z
N MET A 1 -42.71 -36.88 -48.01
CA MET A 1 -42.45 -37.45 -46.66
C MET A 1 -41.12 -36.87 -46.19
N ARG A 2 -41.16 -35.98 -45.20
CA ARG A 2 -40.00 -35.26 -44.66
C ARG A 2 -39.07 -36.24 -43.95
N LEU A 3 -37.80 -36.26 -44.34
CA LEU A 3 -36.74 -36.96 -43.63
C LEU A 3 -36.02 -35.94 -42.74
N GLU A 4 -36.11 -36.14 -41.43
CA GLU A 4 -35.52 -35.30 -40.38
C GLU A 4 -33.99 -35.37 -40.42
N ARG A 5 -33.33 -34.21 -40.52
CA ARG A 5 -31.89 -34.09 -40.29
C ARG A 5 -31.66 -33.80 -38.81
N LEU A 6 -31.23 -34.83 -38.08
CA LEU A 6 -30.71 -34.73 -36.73
C LEU A 6 -29.36 -33.97 -36.80
N ILE A 7 -29.38 -32.69 -36.43
CA ILE A 7 -28.16 -31.90 -36.20
C ILE A 7 -27.60 -32.36 -34.87
N VAL A 8 -26.51 -33.13 -34.91
CA VAL A 8 -25.67 -33.38 -33.73
C VAL A 8 -25.01 -32.05 -33.38
N ALA A 9 -25.55 -31.36 -32.38
CA ALA A 9 -24.87 -30.25 -31.75
C ALA A 9 -23.68 -30.81 -30.97
N ALA A 10 -22.49 -30.73 -31.56
CA ALA A 10 -21.26 -30.85 -30.80
C ALA A 10 -21.20 -29.64 -29.85
N ALA A 11 -21.65 -29.82 -28.62
CA ALA A 11 -21.35 -28.92 -27.52
C ALA A 11 -19.85 -29.01 -27.27
N GLY A 12 -19.08 -28.22 -28.01
CA GLY A 12 -17.71 -27.90 -27.62
C GLY A 12 -17.79 -27.15 -26.29
N ILE A 13 -17.59 -27.87 -25.20
CA ILE A 13 -17.23 -27.26 -23.92
C ILE A 13 -15.87 -26.62 -24.16
N ALA A 14 -15.87 -25.34 -24.56
CA ALA A 14 -14.71 -24.50 -24.43
C ALA A 14 -14.49 -24.31 -22.92
N VAL A 15 -13.68 -25.19 -22.32
CA VAL A 15 -13.03 -24.86 -21.06
C VAL A 15 -12.06 -23.74 -21.39
N CYS A 16 -12.54 -22.50 -21.35
CA CYS A 16 -11.65 -21.37 -21.15
C CYS A 16 -11.07 -21.55 -19.75
N ALA A 17 -9.94 -22.26 -19.66
CA ALA A 17 -9.10 -22.27 -18.48
C ALA A 17 -8.51 -20.86 -18.34
N GLY A 18 -9.30 -19.96 -17.78
CA GLY A 18 -8.77 -18.68 -17.32
C GLY A 18 -7.84 -18.97 -16.16
N THR A 19 -6.56 -18.64 -16.32
CA THR A 19 -5.59 -18.57 -15.22
C THR A 19 -6.07 -17.50 -14.24
N ALA A 20 -6.71 -17.92 -13.15
CA ALA A 20 -7.04 -17.00 -12.08
C ALA A 20 -5.79 -16.80 -11.20
N ALA A 21 -5.44 -15.55 -10.93
CA ALA A 21 -4.32 -15.22 -10.04
C ALA A 21 -4.68 -15.63 -8.61
N ALA A 22 -3.97 -16.59 -8.06
CA ALA A 22 -4.44 -17.38 -6.93
C ALA A 22 -4.40 -16.68 -5.58
N GLU A 23 -3.49 -15.75 -5.34
CA GLU A 23 -3.28 -15.23 -3.98
C GLU A 23 -4.15 -13.99 -3.69
N PRO A 24 -4.91 -13.94 -2.58
CA PRO A 24 -5.71 -12.77 -2.24
C PRO A 24 -4.82 -11.66 -1.67
N ALA A 25 -5.30 -10.41 -1.77
CA ALA A 25 -4.59 -9.28 -1.18
C ALA A 25 -4.59 -9.35 0.36
N PHE A 26 -3.43 -9.17 0.97
CA PHE A 26 -3.20 -9.33 2.41
C PHE A 26 -2.47 -8.13 3.02
N ASN A 27 -2.57 -8.00 4.34
CA ASN A 27 -1.96 -6.89 5.08
C ASN A 27 -0.54 -7.23 5.50
N ILE A 28 0.37 -6.31 5.18
CA ILE A 28 1.70 -6.18 5.77
C ILE A 28 1.57 -5.17 6.91
N VAL A 29 1.78 -5.61 8.15
CA VAL A 29 1.74 -4.72 9.33
C VAL A 29 3.10 -4.07 9.50
N LEU A 30 3.11 -2.75 9.69
CA LEU A 30 4.35 -2.00 9.85
C LEU A 30 5.01 -2.30 11.21
N ASN A 31 6.34 -2.43 11.17
CA ASN A 31 7.18 -2.41 12.34
C ASN A 31 7.49 -0.96 12.71
N GLN A 32 6.87 -0.48 13.79
CA GLN A 32 7.03 0.90 14.27
C GLN A 32 8.49 1.26 14.60
N ALA A 33 9.30 0.31 15.05
CA ALA A 33 10.71 0.57 15.37
C ALA A 33 11.59 0.77 14.13
N GLN A 34 11.10 0.42 12.94
CA GLN A 34 11.81 0.49 11.67
C GLN A 34 11.12 1.39 10.64
N SER A 35 9.95 1.94 10.98
CA SER A 35 9.13 2.77 10.11
C SER A 35 9.01 4.17 10.70
N SER A 36 9.17 5.19 9.86
CA SER A 36 9.13 6.58 10.29
C SER A 36 8.60 7.50 9.20
N VAL A 37 8.08 8.64 9.62
CA VAL A 37 7.70 9.75 8.75
C VAL A 37 8.44 10.99 9.18
N THR A 38 9.04 11.68 8.23
CA THR A 38 9.68 12.98 8.40
C THR A 38 8.87 14.03 7.67
N ALA A 39 8.38 15.03 8.39
CA ALA A 39 7.81 16.23 7.79
C ALA A 39 8.90 17.30 7.70
N SER A 40 9.02 17.93 6.54
CA SER A 40 9.95 19.02 6.27
C SER A 40 9.18 20.20 5.68
N LEU A 41 9.12 21.29 6.43
CA LEU A 41 8.47 22.53 6.02
C LEU A 41 9.54 23.56 5.68
N THR A 42 9.53 24.04 4.44
CA THR A 42 10.42 25.11 3.97
C THR A 42 9.62 26.35 3.64
N VAL A 43 9.92 27.48 4.27
CA VAL A 43 9.27 28.77 4.01
C VAL A 43 10.34 29.84 3.82
N ASN A 44 10.35 30.47 2.64
CA ASN A 44 11.35 31.47 2.26
C ASN A 44 12.81 31.03 2.54
N GLY A 45 13.14 29.79 2.17
CA GLY A 45 14.49 29.22 2.27
C GLY A 45 14.93 28.75 3.66
N VAL A 46 14.09 28.91 4.69
CA VAL A 46 14.33 28.33 6.02
C VAL A 46 13.52 27.05 6.15
N THR A 47 14.13 25.99 6.66
CA THR A 47 13.50 24.68 6.81
C THR A 47 13.42 24.28 8.28
N GLY A 48 12.25 23.77 8.67
CA GLY A 48 12.06 23.05 9.94
C GLY A 48 11.65 21.62 9.62
N THR A 49 12.11 20.67 10.42
CA THR A 49 11.86 19.25 10.24
C THR A 49 11.48 18.62 11.54
N ASP A 50 10.59 17.65 11.50
CA ASP A 50 10.37 16.74 12.63
C ASP A 50 10.08 15.32 12.14
N THR A 51 10.30 14.33 13.00
CA THR A 51 10.18 12.91 12.67
C THR A 51 9.41 12.16 13.75
N SER A 52 8.47 11.32 13.32
CA SER A 52 7.73 10.41 14.20
C SER A 52 7.90 8.97 13.71
N PRO A 53 7.93 7.98 14.61
CA PRO A 53 7.66 6.60 14.25
C PRO A 53 6.28 6.48 13.61
N VAL A 54 6.09 5.44 12.79
CA VAL A 54 4.83 5.19 12.06
C VAL A 54 4.28 3.82 12.39
N THR A 55 2.97 3.74 12.58
CA THR A 55 2.20 2.50 12.66
C THR A 55 1.24 2.38 11.49
N GLY A 56 0.60 1.22 11.34
CA GLY A 56 -0.42 0.96 10.33
C GLY A 56 -0.07 -0.24 9.45
N TYR A 57 -0.54 -0.21 8.22
CA TYR A 57 -0.40 -1.33 7.30
C TYR A 57 -0.29 -0.89 5.84
N ILE A 58 0.21 -1.81 5.02
CA ILE A 58 0.10 -1.75 3.56
C ILE A 58 -0.51 -3.07 3.08
N ARG A 59 -1.54 -2.97 2.24
CA ARG A 59 -2.22 -4.13 1.67
C ARG A 59 -1.73 -4.37 0.25
N VAL A 60 -1.20 -5.56 0.02
CA VAL A 60 -0.60 -5.94 -1.27
C VAL A 60 -1.14 -7.28 -1.74
N LYS A 61 -1.11 -7.50 -3.05
CA LYS A 61 -1.28 -8.82 -3.66
C LYS A 61 0.04 -9.19 -4.34
N LEU A 62 0.55 -10.37 -4.03
CA LEU A 62 1.69 -10.98 -4.73
C LEU A 62 1.14 -11.98 -5.73
N ASN A 63 1.81 -12.16 -6.86
CA ASN A 63 1.37 -13.15 -7.83
C ASN A 63 1.72 -14.59 -7.45
N ALA A 64 2.67 -14.82 -6.53
CA ALA A 64 3.04 -16.15 -6.04
C ALA A 64 3.53 -16.08 -4.59
N ALA A 65 3.33 -17.16 -3.82
CA ALA A 65 3.61 -17.21 -2.38
C ALA A 65 5.09 -17.44 -2.01
N SER A 66 5.91 -17.93 -2.93
CA SER A 66 7.31 -18.32 -2.65
C SER A 66 8.34 -17.48 -3.38
N ALA A 67 8.11 -17.19 -4.65
CA ALA A 67 9.00 -16.42 -5.52
C ALA A 67 8.21 -15.43 -6.39
N PRO A 68 7.63 -14.38 -5.78
CA PRO A 68 6.78 -13.43 -6.51
C PRO A 68 7.57 -12.69 -7.59
N SER A 69 6.99 -12.58 -8.78
CA SER A 69 7.53 -11.82 -9.91
C SER A 69 6.72 -10.55 -10.20
N SER A 70 5.57 -10.36 -9.56
CA SER A 70 4.83 -9.10 -9.56
C SER A 70 4.09 -8.84 -8.24
N ILE A 71 3.76 -7.56 -8.03
CA ILE A 71 3.04 -7.06 -6.85
C ILE A 71 2.02 -6.00 -7.26
N GLU A 72 0.87 -5.99 -6.57
CA GLU A 72 -0.16 -4.95 -6.66
C GLU A 72 -0.31 -4.26 -5.30
N LEU A 73 -0.53 -2.95 -5.32
CA LEU A 73 -0.89 -2.16 -4.16
C LEU A 73 -2.41 -2.02 -4.12
N HIS A 74 -3.03 -2.46 -3.02
CA HIS A 74 -4.48 -2.43 -2.85
C HIS A 74 -4.95 -1.33 -1.90
N ASP A 75 -4.16 -1.07 -0.86
CA ASP A 75 -4.49 -0.11 0.19
C ASP A 75 -3.24 0.18 1.04
N PHE A 76 -3.23 1.29 1.77
CA PHE A 76 -2.32 1.53 2.88
C PHE A 76 -2.90 2.57 3.82
N ASP A 77 -2.53 2.46 5.09
CA ASP A 77 -2.78 3.49 6.09
C ASP A 77 -1.55 3.59 6.99
N PHE A 78 -0.92 4.77 6.98
CA PHE A 78 0.25 5.10 7.77
C PHE A 78 -0.07 6.21 8.76
N MET A 79 0.19 6.00 10.05
CA MET A 79 -0.02 6.99 11.10
C MET A 79 1.26 7.31 11.86
N ALA A 80 1.58 8.60 11.97
CA ALA A 80 2.52 9.07 12.97
C ALA A 80 2.00 8.74 14.37
N THR A 81 2.87 8.18 15.22
CA THR A 81 2.52 7.84 16.60
C THR A 81 2.76 8.97 17.58
N GLU A 82 3.49 10.00 17.15
CA GLU A 82 3.79 11.21 17.90
C GLU A 82 3.29 12.44 17.15
N SER A 83 3.19 13.57 17.85
CA SER A 83 2.90 14.85 17.20
C SER A 83 4.16 15.33 16.47
N LEU A 84 3.98 16.02 15.34
CA LEU A 84 5.07 16.62 14.58
C LEU A 84 5.17 18.12 14.88
N ASP A 85 6.30 18.54 15.42
CA ASP A 85 6.60 19.90 15.87
C ASP A 85 7.70 20.54 15.01
N LEU A 86 7.31 21.31 13.99
CA LEU A 86 8.25 21.97 13.09
C LEU A 86 8.54 23.39 13.58
N VAL A 87 9.83 23.73 13.71
CA VAL A 87 10.27 25.07 14.12
C VAL A 87 11.23 25.66 13.10
N LEU A 88 10.81 26.75 12.45
CA LEU A 88 11.64 27.54 11.55
C LEU A 88 12.08 28.81 12.29
N ARG A 89 13.40 29.02 12.39
CA ARG A 89 13.99 30.23 13.01
C ARG A 89 14.68 31.08 11.96
N TYR A 90 14.24 32.33 11.82
CA TYR A 90 14.82 33.30 10.91
C TYR A 90 15.82 34.16 11.66
N ILE A 91 17.12 33.98 11.36
CA ILE A 91 18.21 34.63 12.08
C ILE A 91 19.01 35.49 11.12
N VAL A 92 19.04 36.80 11.38
CA VAL A 92 19.90 37.78 10.71
C VAL A 92 20.62 38.56 11.80
N PHE A 93 21.78 38.05 12.22
CA PHE A 93 22.52 38.45 13.44
C PHE A 93 21.79 38.19 14.77
N ILE A 94 20.46 38.37 14.83
CA ILE A 94 19.55 37.98 15.91
C ILE A 94 18.32 37.26 15.35
N GLU A 95 17.53 36.60 16.20
CA GLU A 95 16.24 36.01 15.78
C GLU A 95 15.26 37.13 15.43
N VAL A 96 14.93 37.25 14.14
CA VAL A 96 14.04 38.29 13.58
C VAL A 96 12.67 37.74 13.21
N GLY A 97 12.45 36.44 13.37
CA GLY A 97 11.16 35.80 13.19
C GLY A 97 11.21 34.31 13.50
N ARG A 98 10.04 33.76 13.80
CA ARG A 98 9.87 32.34 14.12
C ARG A 98 8.54 31.84 13.59
N LEU A 99 8.54 30.68 12.98
CA LEU A 99 7.34 29.93 12.65
C LEU A 99 7.39 28.61 13.42
N THR A 100 6.36 28.35 14.22
CA THR A 100 6.18 27.09 14.95
C THR A 100 4.91 26.43 14.43
N VAL A 101 4.99 25.16 14.07
CA VAL A 101 3.88 24.34 13.60
C VAL A 101 3.79 23.11 14.49
N ASN A 102 2.60 22.84 15.01
CA ASN A 102 2.29 21.61 15.75
C ASN A 102 1.21 20.86 14.98
N ALA A 103 1.50 19.61 14.61
CA ALA A 103 0.60 18.74 13.88
C ALA A 103 0.33 17.45 14.67
N THR A 104 -0.94 17.06 14.72
CA THR A 104 -1.42 15.92 15.50
C THR A 104 -2.29 15.01 14.64
N GLY A 105 -2.29 13.71 14.95
CA GLY A 105 -3.03 12.71 14.18
C GLY A 105 -2.58 12.63 12.72
N VAL A 106 -1.31 12.95 12.44
CA VAL A 106 -0.77 13.01 11.09
C VAL A 106 -0.73 11.60 10.51
N GLY A 107 -1.33 11.42 9.34
CA GLY A 107 -1.28 10.17 8.62
C GLY A 107 -1.42 10.37 7.12
N VAL A 108 -1.12 9.30 6.38
CA VAL A 108 -1.30 9.22 4.93
C VAL A 108 -2.00 7.91 4.64
N GLU A 109 -3.08 7.97 3.88
CA GLU A 109 -3.90 6.82 3.51
C GLU A 109 -4.08 6.73 1.99
N TYR A 110 -4.37 5.53 1.50
CA TYR A 110 -4.60 5.30 0.08
C TYR A 110 -5.94 5.89 -0.36
N ALA A 111 -5.92 6.79 -1.35
CA ALA A 111 -7.11 7.56 -1.70
C ALA A 111 -8.18 6.77 -2.48
N ASN A 112 -7.77 5.71 -3.22
CA ASN A 112 -8.63 5.03 -4.18
C ASN A 112 -8.97 3.58 -3.75
N VAL A 113 -9.51 3.42 -2.54
CA VAL A 113 -9.87 2.09 -2.00
C VAL A 113 -10.72 1.30 -3.01
N GLY A 114 -10.29 0.07 -3.30
CA GLY A 114 -10.94 -0.82 -4.27
C GLY A 114 -10.46 -0.66 -5.72
N THR A 115 -9.57 0.28 -6.02
CA THR A 115 -8.89 0.39 -7.32
C THR A 115 -7.39 0.19 -7.11
N PRO A 116 -6.84 -1.03 -7.30
CA PRO A 116 -5.42 -1.30 -7.07
C PRO A 116 -4.49 -0.59 -8.06
N VAL A 117 -3.25 -0.33 -7.64
CA VAL A 117 -2.13 0.07 -8.52
C VAL A 117 -1.30 -1.17 -8.87
N GLY A 118 -0.99 -1.33 -10.15
CA GLY A 118 -0.21 -2.46 -10.67
C GLY A 118 -1.06 -3.43 -11.50
N PRO A 119 -0.59 -4.66 -11.73
CA PRO A 119 0.63 -5.25 -11.16
C PRO A 119 1.91 -4.57 -11.69
N VAL A 120 2.92 -4.44 -10.82
CA VAL A 120 4.27 -4.01 -11.19
C VAL A 120 5.25 -5.17 -11.05
N ALA A 121 6.26 -5.22 -11.90
CA ALA A 121 7.26 -6.29 -11.89
C ALA A 121 8.19 -6.19 -10.66
N ILE A 122 8.59 -7.34 -10.13
CA ILE A 122 9.63 -7.48 -9.11
C ILE A 122 10.92 -7.93 -9.79
N THR A 123 11.99 -7.14 -9.71
CA THR A 123 13.30 -7.47 -10.27
C THR A 123 14.36 -7.43 -9.18
N GLY A 124 15.00 -8.57 -8.88
CA GLY A 124 16.01 -8.64 -7.81
C GLY A 124 15.47 -8.18 -6.46
N ASN A 125 14.24 -8.60 -6.12
CA ASN A 125 13.45 -8.19 -4.95
C ASN A 125 12.93 -6.75 -4.96
N ALA A 126 13.32 -5.91 -5.91
CA ALA A 126 12.88 -4.52 -5.99
C ALA A 126 11.62 -4.35 -6.84
N PHE A 127 10.76 -3.42 -6.45
CA PHE A 127 9.61 -2.95 -7.22
C PHE A 127 9.47 -1.43 -7.09
N THR A 128 8.65 -0.82 -7.94
CA THR A 128 8.31 0.60 -7.81
C THR A 128 6.90 0.83 -8.31
N PHE A 129 6.03 1.34 -7.43
CA PHE A 129 4.76 1.91 -7.86
C PHE A 129 4.99 3.37 -8.26
N THR A 130 4.24 3.84 -9.26
CA THR A 130 4.27 5.22 -9.73
C THR A 130 2.88 5.82 -9.61
N ASP A 131 2.83 7.14 -9.45
CA ASP A 131 1.58 7.92 -9.37
C ASP A 131 0.60 7.36 -8.32
N VAL A 132 1.12 6.99 -7.15
CA VAL A 132 0.31 6.39 -6.07
C VAL A 132 -0.53 7.49 -5.41
N PRO A 133 -1.87 7.43 -5.51
CA PRO A 133 -2.76 8.44 -4.93
C PRO A 133 -2.84 8.25 -3.41
N ALA A 134 -2.73 9.36 -2.69
CA ALA A 134 -2.60 9.39 -1.25
C ALA A 134 -3.34 10.61 -0.67
N ASP A 135 -4.18 10.36 0.32
CA ASP A 135 -4.85 11.39 1.10
C ASP A 135 -4.10 11.62 2.42
N SER A 136 -3.98 12.88 2.82
CA SER A 136 -3.39 13.25 4.10
C SER A 136 -4.48 13.44 5.14
N ARG A 137 -4.18 13.10 6.40
CA ARG A 137 -5.08 13.33 7.53
C ARG A 137 -4.37 13.90 8.74
N GLY A 138 -5.14 14.49 9.63
CA GLY A 138 -4.66 15.12 10.86
C GLY A 138 -4.88 16.64 10.86
N ASN A 139 -4.56 17.26 11.97
CA ASN A 139 -4.74 18.69 12.17
C ASN A 139 -3.40 19.33 12.48
N ALA A 140 -3.13 20.46 11.85
CA ALA A 140 -1.96 21.26 12.12
C ALA A 140 -2.36 22.67 12.52
N SER A 141 -1.60 23.24 13.43
CA SER A 141 -1.72 24.63 13.87
C SER A 141 -0.38 25.31 13.77
N TYR A 142 -0.37 26.60 13.47
CA TYR A 142 0.86 27.37 13.38
C TYR A 142 0.77 28.71 14.10
N THR A 143 1.94 29.19 14.53
CA THR A 143 2.14 30.55 15.04
C THR A 143 3.42 31.13 14.43
N ALA A 144 3.29 32.29 13.82
CA ALA A 144 4.33 33.05 13.14
C ALA A 144 4.58 34.37 13.87
N THR A 145 5.84 34.75 14.01
CA THR A 145 6.27 36.03 14.60
C THR A 145 7.33 36.71 13.76
N GLY A 146 7.46 38.03 13.88
CA GLY A 146 8.48 38.80 13.18
C GLY A 146 8.33 38.74 11.66
N ILE A 147 9.46 38.64 10.94
CA ILE A 147 9.48 38.78 9.48
C ILE A 147 8.62 37.74 8.73
N VAL A 148 8.46 36.54 9.27
CA VAL A 148 7.64 35.50 8.64
C VAL A 148 6.14 35.78 8.79
N CYS A 149 5.71 36.41 9.88
CA CYS A 149 4.33 36.89 10.02
C CYS A 149 4.01 37.97 8.97
N THR A 150 4.92 38.92 8.75
CA THR A 150 4.77 39.91 7.67
C THR A 150 4.73 39.27 6.28
N LEU A 151 5.55 38.23 6.05
CA LEU A 151 5.52 37.46 4.81
C LEU A 151 4.15 36.82 4.57
N LEU A 152 3.56 36.19 5.60
CA LEU A 152 2.23 35.56 5.52
C LEU A 152 1.12 36.59 5.25
N GLN A 153 1.18 37.76 5.89
CA GLN A 153 0.19 38.82 5.68
C GLN A 153 0.26 39.46 4.29
N ASN A 154 1.39 39.34 3.59
CA ASN A 154 1.56 39.85 2.24
C ASN A 154 1.11 38.87 1.14
N GLN A 155 0.57 37.70 1.50
CA GLN A 155 0.02 36.75 0.55
C GLN A 155 -1.35 37.20 0.00
N THR A 156 -1.82 36.58 -1.08
CA THR A 156 -3.15 36.86 -1.65
C THR A 156 -3.96 35.57 -1.73
N PRO A 157 -4.99 35.37 -0.89
CA PRO A 157 -5.41 36.25 0.21
C PRO A 157 -4.39 36.32 1.35
N PRO A 158 -4.37 37.41 2.15
CA PRO A 158 -3.51 37.52 3.33
C PRO A 158 -3.73 36.38 4.31
N LEU A 159 -2.65 35.74 4.74
CA LEU A 159 -2.69 34.72 5.79
C LEU A 159 -2.48 35.36 7.16
N ALA A 160 -3.25 34.91 8.15
CA ALA A 160 -3.07 35.34 9.53
C ALA A 160 -1.73 34.83 10.09
N CYS A 161 -1.20 35.49 11.11
CA CYS A 161 0.05 35.05 11.75
C CYS A 161 -0.14 33.87 12.70
N ASN A 162 -1.37 33.43 12.91
CA ASN A 162 -1.69 32.16 13.53
C ASN A 162 -2.87 31.56 12.79
N GLY A 163 -2.96 30.24 12.80
CA GLY A 163 -4.02 29.55 12.10
C GLY A 163 -3.97 28.06 12.36
N ALA A 164 -5.02 27.39 11.91
CA ALA A 164 -5.09 25.94 11.87
C ALA A 164 -5.50 25.51 10.47
N PHE A 165 -5.05 24.33 10.05
CA PHE A 165 -5.41 23.70 8.80
C PHE A 165 -5.65 22.22 9.05
N ASN A 166 -6.64 21.66 8.37
CA ASN A 166 -6.82 20.22 8.31
C ASN A 166 -5.97 19.70 7.15
N LEU A 167 -5.19 18.65 7.41
CA LEU A 167 -4.35 18.05 6.38
C LEU A 167 -5.20 17.39 5.28
N ALA A 168 -6.45 17.00 5.56
CA ALA A 168 -7.37 16.51 4.54
C ALA A 168 -7.73 17.57 3.48
N ASP A 169 -7.63 18.86 3.83
CA ASP A 169 -7.94 19.95 2.91
C ASP A 169 -6.88 20.10 1.80
N THR A 170 -5.74 19.42 1.90
CA THR A 170 -4.77 19.36 0.78
C THR A 170 -5.32 18.59 -0.42
N GLY A 171 -6.38 17.80 -0.22
CA GLY A 171 -6.90 16.86 -1.20
C GLY A 171 -5.90 15.76 -1.56
N THR A 172 -6.32 14.90 -2.49
CA THR A 172 -5.51 13.78 -2.96
C THR A 172 -4.23 14.25 -3.63
N GLN A 173 -3.11 13.76 -3.11
CA GLN A 173 -1.78 13.96 -3.68
C GLN A 173 -1.33 12.67 -4.38
N ASN A 174 -0.41 12.79 -5.33
CA ASN A 174 0.20 11.63 -5.96
C ASN A 174 1.66 11.52 -5.53
N ALA A 175 2.04 10.39 -4.93
CA ALA A 175 3.43 10.03 -4.80
C ALA A 175 3.94 9.53 -6.16
N ASN A 176 4.73 10.36 -6.85
CA ASN A 176 5.27 10.07 -8.18
C ASN A 176 6.03 8.73 -8.23
N SER A 177 6.68 8.36 -7.13
CA SER A 177 7.42 7.11 -7.01
C SER A 177 7.36 6.59 -5.58
N MET A 178 7.00 5.32 -5.44
CA MET A 178 7.03 4.55 -4.20
C MET A 178 7.89 3.30 -4.44
N PRO A 179 9.23 3.43 -4.35
CA PRO A 179 10.12 2.30 -4.48
C PRO A 179 10.08 1.43 -3.22
N GLY A 180 10.29 0.13 -3.41
CA GLY A 180 10.41 -0.80 -2.30
C GLY A 180 11.08 -2.11 -2.69
N THR A 181 11.23 -2.96 -1.69
CA THR A 181 11.72 -4.32 -1.82
C THR A 181 10.79 -5.28 -1.11
N VAL A 182 10.59 -6.45 -1.69
CA VAL A 182 9.84 -7.55 -1.10
C VAL A 182 10.72 -8.78 -1.02
N THR A 183 10.70 -9.46 0.12
CA THR A 183 11.29 -10.78 0.29
C THR A 183 10.26 -11.70 0.91
N VAL A 184 10.23 -12.96 0.51
CA VAL A 184 9.30 -13.94 1.08
C VAL A 184 10.09 -15.15 1.57
N SER A 185 9.82 -15.55 2.81
CA SER A 185 10.38 -16.76 3.40
C SER A 185 9.32 -17.42 4.26
N ASN A 186 9.05 -18.72 4.05
CA ASN A 186 8.03 -19.47 4.77
C ASN A 186 6.67 -18.75 4.81
N ARG A 187 6.22 -18.21 3.65
CA ARG A 187 5.02 -17.37 3.49
C ARG A 187 5.00 -16.08 4.32
N VAL A 188 6.10 -15.70 4.96
CA VAL A 188 6.23 -14.38 5.58
C VAL A 188 6.84 -13.44 4.56
N ALA A 189 6.03 -12.53 4.04
CA ALA A 189 6.48 -11.44 3.20
C ALA A 189 6.99 -10.31 4.09
N THR A 190 8.24 -9.89 3.87
CA THR A 190 8.82 -8.68 4.44
C THR A 190 8.88 -7.63 3.35
N LEU A 191 8.24 -6.50 3.59
CA LEU A 191 8.21 -5.36 2.70
C LEU A 191 8.98 -4.21 3.32
N SER A 192 9.78 -3.52 2.53
CA SER A 192 10.36 -2.24 2.92
C SER A 192 10.35 -1.26 1.76
N GLY A 193 10.23 0.02 2.04
CA GLY A 193 10.23 1.02 0.99
C GLY A 193 10.10 2.43 1.52
N SER A 194 9.86 3.36 0.60
CA SER A 194 9.65 4.76 0.93
C SER A 194 8.53 5.35 0.10
N ILE A 195 7.82 6.31 0.66
CA ILE A 195 6.84 7.14 -0.03
C ILE A 195 7.18 8.60 0.24
N ASN A 196 7.24 9.41 -0.81
CA ASN A 196 7.55 10.83 -0.70
C ASN A 196 6.50 11.63 -1.41
N ILE A 197 5.95 12.63 -0.72
CA ILE A 197 4.97 13.57 -1.27
C ILE A 197 5.49 14.97 -0.99
N SER A 198 5.46 15.84 -2.00
CA SER A 198 5.87 17.22 -1.86
C SER A 198 4.93 18.14 -2.63
N GLY A 199 4.59 19.27 -2.03
CA GLY A 199 3.74 20.28 -2.66
C GLY A 199 3.92 21.66 -2.05
N PRO A 200 3.33 22.70 -2.66
CA PRO A 200 3.25 24.01 -2.04
C PRO A 200 2.43 23.94 -0.76
N ILE A 201 2.79 24.76 0.24
CA ILE A 201 2.04 24.83 1.51
C ILE A 201 0.68 25.51 1.37
N ASP A 202 0.57 26.39 0.37
CA ASP A 202 -0.65 27.10 0.01
C ASP A 202 -0.78 27.08 -1.52
N PRO A 203 -1.75 26.34 -2.08
CA PRO A 203 -1.98 26.31 -3.52
C PRO A 203 -2.30 27.69 -4.12
N ALA A 204 -2.87 28.63 -3.35
CA ALA A 204 -3.12 30.00 -3.81
C ALA A 204 -1.82 30.83 -3.86
N ASN A 205 -0.81 30.46 -3.06
CA ASN A 205 0.47 31.15 -2.95
C ASN A 205 1.65 30.16 -3.04
N PRO A 206 1.87 29.50 -4.20
CA PRO A 206 2.80 28.37 -4.31
C PRO A 206 4.28 28.73 -4.10
N THR A 207 4.62 30.01 -4.16
CA THR A 207 5.98 30.52 -3.92
C THR A 207 6.29 30.75 -2.45
N LEU A 208 5.28 30.68 -1.56
CA LEU A 208 5.45 30.92 -0.12
C LEU A 208 6.39 29.89 0.53
N GLY A 209 6.24 28.62 0.13
CA GLY A 209 6.99 27.52 0.70
C GLY A 209 6.51 26.16 0.22
N SER A 210 7.23 25.12 0.62
CA SER A 210 6.91 23.73 0.33
C SER A 210 6.84 22.89 1.60
N LEU A 211 5.93 21.92 1.58
CA LEU A 211 5.87 20.83 2.54
C LEU A 211 6.33 19.56 1.83
N THR A 212 7.28 18.85 2.44
CA THR A 212 7.70 17.53 1.99
C THR A 212 7.47 16.54 3.12
N ILE A 213 6.74 15.47 2.82
CA ILE A 213 6.52 14.33 3.71
C ILE A 213 7.30 13.16 3.13
N SER A 214 8.27 12.68 3.90
CA SER A 214 9.11 11.55 3.54
C SER A 214 8.88 10.41 4.53
N GLY A 215 8.25 9.34 4.06
CA GLY A 215 8.00 8.13 4.82
C GLY A 215 8.98 7.02 4.44
N SER A 216 9.47 6.30 5.44
CA SER A 216 10.08 4.98 5.28
C SER A 216 9.23 3.96 6.03
N PHE A 217 9.01 2.81 5.41
CA PHE A 217 8.22 1.75 6.01
C PHE A 217 8.95 0.42 5.90
N VAL A 218 8.82 -0.38 6.95
CA VAL A 218 9.24 -1.78 7.00
C VAL A 218 8.13 -2.54 7.70
N GLY A 219 7.67 -3.63 7.13
CA GLY A 219 6.61 -4.43 7.72
C GLY A 219 6.64 -5.88 7.28
N THR A 220 5.85 -6.69 7.96
CA THR A 220 5.71 -8.12 7.67
C THR A 220 4.25 -8.52 7.62
N GLY A 221 3.93 -9.47 6.74
CA GLY A 221 2.61 -10.09 6.68
C GLY A 221 2.73 -11.54 6.22
N THR A 222 1.73 -12.35 6.56
CA THR A 222 1.66 -13.74 6.09
C THR A 222 0.90 -13.76 4.78
N VAL A 223 1.55 -14.25 3.71
CA VAL A 223 0.88 -14.52 2.44
C VAL A 223 -0.18 -15.59 2.70
N PRO A 224 -1.47 -15.30 2.43
CA PRO A 224 -2.54 -16.26 2.64
C PRO A 224 -2.26 -17.57 1.92
N TYR A 225 -2.94 -18.64 2.34
CA TYR A 225 -2.93 -19.87 1.58
C TYR A 225 -4.10 -19.87 0.61
N CYS A 226 -3.82 -20.12 -0.66
CA CYS A 226 -4.86 -20.46 -1.60
C CYS A 226 -4.91 -21.98 -1.84
N PRO A 227 -5.92 -22.70 -1.31
CA PRO A 227 -6.02 -24.15 -1.52
C PRO A 227 -6.19 -24.55 -2.98
N GLY A 228 -6.70 -23.66 -3.83
CA GLY A 228 -6.84 -23.90 -5.27
C GLY A 228 -5.51 -23.88 -6.03
N ASP A 229 -4.50 -23.18 -5.51
CA ASP A 229 -3.11 -23.16 -5.99
C ASP A 229 -2.28 -24.07 -5.08
N PHE A 230 -2.42 -25.36 -5.34
CA PHE A 230 -1.87 -26.42 -4.52
C PHE A 230 -0.36 -26.56 -4.72
N ASP A 231 0.14 -26.32 -5.93
CA ASP A 231 1.58 -26.34 -6.22
C ASP A 231 2.30 -25.02 -5.88
N GLN A 232 1.54 -23.99 -5.52
CA GLN A 232 2.00 -22.68 -5.03
C GLN A 232 2.82 -21.92 -6.08
N ASP A 233 2.49 -22.11 -7.36
CA ASP A 233 3.12 -21.42 -8.48
C ASP A 233 2.52 -20.02 -8.74
N GLY A 234 1.42 -19.69 -8.04
CA GLY A 234 0.72 -18.41 -8.15
C GLY A 234 -0.51 -18.43 -9.06
N VAL A 235 -0.79 -19.56 -9.71
CA VAL A 235 -1.86 -19.70 -10.69
C VAL A 235 -2.70 -20.93 -10.40
N VAL A 236 -4.02 -20.74 -10.27
CA VAL A 236 -4.93 -21.88 -10.22
C VAL A 236 -5.08 -22.46 -11.63
N ALA A 237 -4.50 -23.64 -11.85
CA ALA A 237 -4.41 -24.34 -13.11
C ALA A 237 -4.69 -25.85 -12.97
N VAL A 238 -4.70 -26.57 -14.08
CA VAL A 238 -4.90 -28.03 -14.08
C VAL A 238 -3.74 -28.76 -13.39
N ASN A 239 -2.55 -28.16 -13.33
CA ASN A 239 -1.39 -28.72 -12.64
C ASN A 239 -1.64 -28.90 -11.14
N ASP A 240 -2.38 -27.98 -10.50
CA ASP A 240 -2.79 -28.09 -9.10
C ASP A 240 -3.60 -29.36 -8.83
N ILE A 241 -4.46 -29.76 -9.78
CA ILE A 241 -5.25 -30.98 -9.66
C ILE A 241 -4.30 -32.19 -9.62
N PHE A 242 -3.29 -32.23 -10.48
CA PHE A 242 -2.34 -33.34 -10.50
C PHE A 242 -1.44 -33.33 -9.25
N ALA A 243 -1.04 -32.15 -8.77
CA ALA A 243 -0.27 -32.01 -7.54
C ALA A 243 -1.07 -32.46 -6.31
N PHE A 244 -2.33 -32.01 -6.18
CA PHE A 244 -3.27 -32.43 -5.14
C PHE A 244 -3.50 -33.94 -5.17
N LEU A 245 -3.87 -34.51 -6.33
CA LEU A 245 -4.13 -35.95 -6.44
C LEU A 245 -2.89 -36.78 -6.10
N SER A 246 -1.69 -36.31 -6.49
CA SER A 246 -0.43 -36.98 -6.13
C SER A 246 -0.22 -37.01 -4.61
N ALA A 247 -0.48 -35.89 -3.92
CA ALA A 247 -0.40 -35.82 -2.46
C ALA A 247 -1.49 -36.66 -1.78
N TRP A 248 -2.71 -36.64 -2.32
CA TRP A 248 -3.86 -37.39 -1.83
C TRP A 248 -3.59 -38.90 -1.90
N PHE A 249 -3.19 -39.43 -3.05
CA PHE A 249 -2.84 -40.86 -3.19
C PHE A 249 -1.65 -41.28 -2.34
N ALA A 250 -0.73 -40.36 -2.02
CA ALA A 250 0.42 -40.62 -1.16
C ALA A 250 0.09 -40.54 0.35
N GLY A 251 -1.13 -40.19 0.74
CA GLY A 251 -1.51 -40.06 2.15
C GLY A 251 -0.85 -38.86 2.85
N LEU A 252 -0.47 -37.83 2.10
CA LEU A 252 0.26 -36.69 2.66
C LEU A 252 -0.68 -35.77 3.46
N PRO A 253 -0.22 -35.19 4.59
CA PRO A 253 -1.01 -34.21 5.35
C PRO A 253 -1.37 -32.95 4.57
N SER A 254 -0.65 -32.61 3.50
CA SER A 254 -0.97 -31.47 2.64
C SER A 254 -2.26 -31.65 1.85
N ALA A 255 -2.77 -32.89 1.72
CA ALA A 255 -4.03 -33.18 1.05
C ALA A 255 -5.26 -33.12 1.96
N ASP A 256 -5.08 -32.92 3.28
CA ASP A 256 -6.14 -32.63 4.25
C ASP A 256 -6.51 -31.13 4.12
N ILE A 257 -7.38 -30.83 3.16
CA ILE A 257 -7.79 -29.49 2.75
C ILE A 257 -8.93 -28.97 3.64
N ASP A 258 -9.82 -29.85 4.09
CA ASP A 258 -10.92 -29.45 4.97
C ASP A 258 -10.52 -29.42 6.46
N GLY A 259 -9.36 -29.97 6.80
CA GLY A 259 -8.79 -30.01 8.14
C GLY A 259 -9.46 -31.05 9.05
N MET A 260 -10.23 -31.99 8.49
CA MET A 260 -11.04 -32.95 9.23
C MET A 260 -10.63 -34.38 8.93
N ASN A 261 -10.35 -35.14 9.99
CA ASN A 261 -10.07 -36.59 9.92
C ASN A 261 -8.88 -37.00 9.03
N GLY A 262 -8.02 -36.06 8.64
CA GLY A 262 -6.88 -36.33 7.76
C GLY A 262 -7.31 -36.49 6.31
N ASN A 263 -6.40 -36.99 5.48
CA ASN A 263 -6.62 -37.19 4.05
C ASN A 263 -7.74 -38.22 3.77
N ASP A 264 -8.91 -37.73 3.34
CA ASP A 264 -10.08 -38.53 2.99
C ASP A 264 -10.82 -38.01 1.74
N VAL A 265 -12.01 -38.55 1.45
CA VAL A 265 -12.78 -38.21 0.24
C VAL A 265 -13.36 -36.78 0.28
N PRO A 266 -13.94 -36.30 1.40
CA PRO A 266 -14.29 -34.89 1.59
C PRO A 266 -13.26 -33.88 1.10
N ASP A 267 -11.96 -34.12 1.30
CA ASP A 267 -10.88 -33.24 0.83
C ASP A 267 -10.90 -32.99 -0.68
N ILE A 268 -11.31 -33.98 -1.48
CA ILE A 268 -11.42 -33.85 -2.94
C ILE A 268 -12.45 -32.78 -3.29
N PHE A 269 -13.59 -32.77 -2.59
CA PHE A 269 -14.65 -31.80 -2.85
C PHE A 269 -14.30 -30.41 -2.30
N ALA A 270 -13.58 -30.35 -1.18
CA ALA A 270 -13.05 -29.11 -0.63
C ALA A 270 -12.03 -28.47 -1.58
N PHE A 271 -11.06 -29.25 -2.08
CA PHE A 271 -10.09 -28.81 -3.09
C PHE A 271 -10.77 -28.34 -4.37
N LEU A 272 -11.68 -29.14 -4.96
CA LEU A 272 -12.36 -28.75 -6.20
C LEU A 272 -13.18 -27.47 -6.03
N SER A 273 -13.79 -27.27 -4.87
CA SER A 273 -14.52 -26.04 -4.56
C SER A 273 -13.58 -24.83 -4.52
N ALA A 274 -12.40 -24.96 -3.91
CA ALA A 274 -11.36 -23.92 -3.92
C ALA A 274 -10.75 -23.69 -5.31
N TRP A 275 -10.63 -24.74 -6.13
CA TRP A 275 -10.13 -24.65 -7.50
C TRP A 275 -11.11 -23.92 -8.45
N PHE A 276 -12.42 -24.16 -8.31
CA PHE A 276 -13.45 -23.48 -9.11
C PHE A 276 -13.79 -22.05 -8.64
N ALA A 277 -13.54 -21.75 -7.36
CA ALA A 277 -13.70 -20.42 -6.77
C ALA A 277 -12.38 -20.02 -6.09
N PRO A 278 -11.35 -19.70 -6.91
CA PRO A 278 -10.02 -19.39 -6.42
C PRO A 278 -10.03 -18.10 -5.61
N CYS A 279 -8.98 -17.97 -4.81
CA CYS A 279 -8.76 -16.85 -3.91
C CYS A 279 -8.41 -15.56 -4.70
#